data_AF-A0A7W1S596-F1
#
_entry.id   AF-A0A7W1S596-F1
#
_cell.length_a   1.000
_cell.length_b   1.000
_cell.length_c   1.000
_cell.angle_alpha   90.00
_cell.angle_beta   90.00
_cell.angle_gamma   90.00
#
_symmetry.space_group_name_H-M   'P 1'
#
loop_
_entity.id
_entity.type
_entity.pdbx_description
1 polymer ?
#
loop_
_entity_poly.entity_id
_entity_poly.type
_entity_poly.pdbx_seq_one_letter_code
_entity_poly.pdbx_strand_id
1 'polypeptide(L)'
;VYEWFQKYPVGIVVSDKSGIQSVKDLKGHKVGIPGRFGASYNALTALLTANDMTESDIDLQEIGYNAPDVFCVGAVEAAVVYINNEPLQIQQRADAGNCNGIKTVKVFAVSDSVDMVSNGIMTNEQTIKDNPQLVKDVVKAFDAGLRASINNPAAAYLASLKYVDNLTITDDLKVALQDAAAAQDKFLATNPDRAAITDSRAALLKTLSAKFDAATLVQFEVLLNTIDLWDADHLGLADKTSWDVTQKVLTDMKFVTTPIDVEKAFTNDFLPPESK
;
A
#
# COMPACT_ATOMS: atom_id res chain seq x y z
N VAL A 1 6.10 -16.85 3.92
CA VAL A 1 6.68 -17.58 2.76
C VAL A 1 6.82 -16.71 1.51
N TYR A 2 6.21 -15.52 1.49
CA TYR A 2 6.44 -14.52 0.43
C TYR A 2 5.98 -13.13 0.92
N GLU A 3 6.90 -12.20 1.18
CA GLU A 3 6.60 -10.83 1.64
C GLU A 3 6.50 -9.87 0.44
N TRP A 4 5.28 -9.60 -0.04
CA TRP A 4 5.11 -8.90 -1.31
C TRP A 4 5.02 -7.39 -1.19
N PHE A 5 4.48 -6.86 -0.09
CA PHE A 5 4.60 -5.42 0.17
C PHE A 5 6.00 -5.15 0.73
N GLN A 6 6.73 -4.30 0.04
CA GLN A 6 8.10 -3.87 0.36
C GLN A 6 8.12 -2.69 1.33
N LYS A 7 6.96 -2.06 1.51
CA LYS A 7 6.74 -0.98 2.48
C LYS A 7 5.42 -1.23 3.19
N TYR A 8 5.39 -0.91 4.48
CA TYR A 8 4.15 -0.95 5.24
C TYR A 8 3.18 0.13 4.71
N PRO A 9 1.98 -0.22 4.23
CA PRO A 9 1.16 0.65 3.39
C PRO A 9 0.33 1.67 4.18
N VAL A 10 0.57 1.83 5.49
CA VAL A 10 -0.23 2.70 6.35
C VAL A 10 0.51 3.99 6.64
N GLY A 11 -0.25 5.09 6.71
CA GLY A 11 0.25 6.37 7.16
C GLY A 11 -0.87 7.22 7.75
N ILE A 12 -0.51 8.43 8.19
CA ILE A 12 -1.45 9.44 8.65
C ILE A 12 -1.51 10.56 7.62
N VAL A 13 -2.68 10.76 7.00
CA VAL A 13 -2.92 11.90 6.13
C VAL A 13 -3.34 13.11 6.96
N VAL A 14 -2.77 14.28 6.64
CA VAL A 14 -3.07 15.57 7.26
C VAL A 14 -3.27 16.63 6.19
N SER A 15 -4.05 17.67 6.50
CA SER A 15 -4.32 18.76 5.54
C SER A 15 -3.36 19.93 5.74
N ASP A 16 -3.15 20.69 4.67
CA ASP A 16 -2.48 22.00 4.70
C ASP A 16 -3.09 23.00 5.70
N LYS A 17 -4.38 22.86 6.02
CA LYS A 17 -5.10 23.70 7.00
C LYS A 17 -4.87 23.31 8.46
N SER A 18 -4.39 22.10 8.74
CA SER A 18 -4.29 21.58 10.10
C SER A 18 -3.16 22.20 10.93
N GLY A 19 -2.15 22.79 10.27
CA GLY A 19 -0.93 23.24 10.94
C GLY A 19 0.02 22.11 11.37
N ILE A 20 -0.36 20.84 11.19
CA ILE A 20 0.43 19.66 11.59
C ILE A 20 1.59 19.46 10.62
N GLN A 21 2.83 19.63 11.10
CA GLN A 21 4.04 19.49 10.28
C GLN A 21 4.82 18.20 10.58
N SER A 22 4.60 17.63 11.75
CA SER A 22 5.20 16.39 12.26
C SER A 22 4.18 15.54 13.01
N VAL A 23 4.51 14.27 13.30
CA VAL A 23 3.67 13.37 14.11
C VAL A 23 3.42 13.95 15.51
N LYS A 24 4.42 14.63 16.11
CA LYS A 24 4.29 15.28 17.42
C LYS A 24 3.21 16.36 17.47
N ASP A 25 2.94 17.00 16.33
CA ASP A 25 1.90 18.02 16.21
C ASP A 25 0.49 17.42 16.18
N LEU A 26 0.32 16.09 16.16
CA LEU A 26 -1.00 15.46 16.33
C LEU A 26 -1.57 15.64 17.74
N LYS A 27 -0.75 16.05 18.71
CA LYS A 27 -1.15 16.15 20.12
C LYS A 27 -2.38 17.05 20.28
N GLY A 28 -3.45 16.49 20.84
CA GLY A 28 -4.72 17.17 21.09
C GLY A 28 -5.63 17.31 19.85
N HIS A 29 -5.21 16.84 18.68
CA HIS A 29 -6.02 16.89 17.45
C HIS A 29 -6.88 15.64 17.28
N LYS A 30 -7.95 15.79 16.48
CA LYS A 30 -8.84 14.68 16.10
C LYS A 30 -8.22 13.84 15.00
N VAL A 31 -7.97 12.57 15.30
CA VAL A 31 -7.40 11.60 14.36
C VAL A 31 -8.44 10.53 14.06
N GLY A 32 -8.85 10.39 12.81
CA GLY A 32 -9.72 9.31 12.36
C GLY A 32 -8.97 8.00 12.18
N ILE A 33 -9.57 6.87 12.55
CA ILE A 33 -9.06 5.53 12.29
C ILE A 33 -10.22 4.59 11.90
N PRO A 34 -10.01 3.56 11.03
CA PRO A 34 -11.06 2.60 10.75
C PRO A 34 -11.63 1.90 12.00
N GLY A 35 -10.75 1.60 12.95
CA GLY A 35 -11.07 1.06 14.28
C GLY A 35 -9.79 0.68 15.02
N ARG A 36 -9.90 0.37 16.33
CA ARG A 36 -8.77 -0.06 17.18
C ARG A 36 -8.39 -1.53 16.98
N PHE A 37 -8.17 -1.92 15.73
CA PHE A 37 -7.77 -3.28 15.35
C PHE A 37 -6.98 -3.31 14.05
N GLY A 38 -6.28 -4.42 13.82
CA GLY A 38 -5.61 -4.71 12.55
C GLY A 38 -4.45 -3.77 12.22
N ALA A 39 -4.08 -3.76 10.93
CA ALA A 39 -2.87 -3.09 10.45
C ALA A 39 -2.84 -1.59 10.73
N SER A 40 -3.99 -0.89 10.59
CA SER A 40 -4.08 0.55 10.81
C SER A 40 -3.82 0.94 12.26
N TYR A 41 -4.36 0.18 13.22
CA TYR A 41 -4.14 0.47 14.64
C TYR A 41 -2.70 0.17 15.05
N ASN A 42 -2.16 -0.98 14.62
CA ASN A 42 -0.77 -1.33 14.90
C ASN A 42 0.20 -0.26 14.38
N ALA A 43 -0.04 0.23 13.16
CA ALA A 43 0.78 1.26 12.53
C ALA A 43 0.67 2.62 13.22
N LEU A 44 -0.54 3.04 13.61
CA LEU A 44 -0.73 4.26 14.40
C LEU A 44 0.06 4.19 15.70
N THR A 45 -0.09 3.09 16.45
CA THR A 45 0.61 2.94 17.73
C THR A 45 2.13 2.90 17.55
N ALA A 46 2.63 2.21 16.52
CA ALA A 46 4.04 2.21 16.18
C ALA A 46 4.58 3.61 15.88
N LEU A 47 3.85 4.38 15.05
CA LEU A 47 4.23 5.73 14.65
C LEU A 47 4.21 6.71 15.83
N LEU A 48 3.20 6.64 16.70
CA LEU A 48 3.14 7.43 17.92
C LEU A 48 4.30 7.07 18.87
N THR A 49 4.55 5.79 19.10
CA THR A 49 5.62 5.31 19.99
C THR A 49 7.00 5.75 19.49
N ALA A 50 7.25 5.65 18.19
CA ALA A 50 8.49 6.13 17.56
C ALA A 50 8.70 7.65 17.70
N ASN A 51 7.64 8.39 18.05
CA ASN A 51 7.65 9.83 18.27
C ASN A 51 7.40 10.22 19.74
N ASP A 52 7.64 9.31 20.70
CA ASP A 52 7.44 9.54 22.14
C ASP A 52 5.99 9.93 22.52
N MET A 53 5.01 9.46 21.74
CA MET A 53 3.60 9.70 21.94
C MET A 53 2.84 8.41 22.25
N THR A 54 1.65 8.59 22.79
CA THR A 54 0.69 7.52 23.05
C THR A 54 -0.67 7.86 22.45
N GLU A 55 -1.59 6.91 22.39
CA GLU A 55 -2.97 7.18 21.98
C GLU A 55 -3.62 8.27 22.87
N SER A 56 -3.23 8.38 24.14
CA SER A 56 -3.78 9.38 25.05
C SER A 56 -3.36 10.82 24.72
N ASP A 57 -2.37 11.01 23.85
CA ASP A 57 -1.96 12.31 23.37
C ASP A 57 -2.88 12.84 22.25
N ILE A 58 -3.76 12.02 21.67
CA ILE A 58 -4.63 12.39 20.54
C ILE A 58 -6.11 12.11 20.85
N ASP A 59 -7.02 12.77 20.13
CA ASP A 59 -8.45 12.47 20.17
C ASP A 59 -8.77 11.45 19.05
N LEU A 60 -8.62 10.15 19.35
CA LEU A 60 -8.75 9.07 18.37
C LEU A 60 -10.22 8.67 18.12
N GLN A 61 -10.70 8.92 16.91
CA GLN A 61 -12.08 8.74 16.46
C GLN A 61 -12.21 7.51 15.55
N GLU A 62 -13.10 6.57 15.86
CA GLU A 62 -13.40 5.44 14.97
C GLU A 62 -14.39 5.88 13.89
N ILE A 63 -13.96 5.79 12.63
CA ILE A 63 -14.68 6.36 11.48
C ILE A 63 -15.02 5.32 10.41
N GLY A 64 -14.69 4.04 10.65
CA GLY A 64 -14.82 2.99 9.64
C GLY A 64 -13.97 3.27 8.39
N TYR A 65 -14.34 2.67 7.27
CA TYR A 65 -13.58 2.74 6.02
C TYR A 65 -13.90 3.98 5.15
N ASN A 66 -14.31 5.09 5.79
CA ASN A 66 -14.81 6.30 5.11
C ASN A 66 -13.89 7.52 5.30
N ALA A 67 -12.58 7.30 5.47
CA ALA A 67 -11.61 8.37 5.73
C ALA A 67 -11.72 9.56 4.76
N PRO A 68 -11.84 9.39 3.43
CA PRO A 68 -11.97 10.52 2.52
C PRO A 68 -13.19 11.40 2.78
N ASP A 69 -14.35 10.82 3.13
CA ASP A 69 -15.57 11.58 3.40
C ASP A 69 -15.44 12.35 4.71
N VAL A 70 -15.08 11.65 5.79
CA VAL A 70 -14.98 12.20 7.14
C VAL A 70 -13.92 13.30 7.23
N PHE A 71 -12.79 13.10 6.56
CA PHE A 71 -11.73 14.09 6.47
C PHE A 71 -12.17 15.32 5.68
N CYS A 72 -12.78 15.13 4.49
CA CYS A 72 -13.18 16.25 3.64
C CYS A 72 -14.34 17.09 4.17
N VAL A 73 -15.20 16.54 5.04
CA VAL A 73 -16.21 17.35 5.77
C VAL A 73 -15.64 18.04 7.01
N GLY A 74 -14.37 17.80 7.36
CA GLY A 74 -13.69 18.41 8.49
C GLY A 74 -14.07 17.83 9.86
N ALA A 75 -14.56 16.58 9.90
CA ALA A 75 -14.89 15.94 11.17
C ALA A 75 -13.64 15.47 11.95
N VAL A 76 -12.54 15.24 11.24
CA VAL A 76 -11.21 14.94 11.77
C VAL A 76 -10.16 15.83 11.09
N GLU A 77 -9.04 16.07 11.76
CA GLU A 77 -7.94 16.91 11.26
C GLU A 77 -6.82 16.07 10.63
N ALA A 78 -6.76 14.80 11.01
CA ALA A 78 -5.88 13.77 10.49
C ALA A 78 -6.64 12.45 10.33
N ALA A 79 -6.20 11.54 9.47
CA ALA A 79 -6.76 10.20 9.37
C ALA A 79 -5.68 9.14 9.11
N VAL A 80 -5.80 7.98 9.76
CA VAL A 80 -5.01 6.78 9.48
C VAL A 80 -5.58 6.13 8.22
N VAL A 81 -4.72 5.93 7.22
CA VAL A 81 -5.12 5.55 5.86
C VAL A 81 -4.14 4.55 5.24
N TYR A 82 -4.56 3.92 4.15
CA TYR A 82 -3.66 3.23 3.23
C TYR A 82 -3.10 4.26 2.24
N ILE A 83 -1.77 4.41 2.24
CA ILE A 83 -1.11 5.54 1.56
C ILE A 83 -1.26 5.50 0.03
N ASN A 84 -1.51 4.32 -0.53
CA ASN A 84 -1.76 4.10 -1.95
C ASN A 84 -3.17 4.53 -2.40
N ASN A 85 -4.11 4.72 -1.46
CA ASN A 85 -5.53 4.89 -1.77
C ASN A 85 -6.12 6.21 -1.28
N GLU A 86 -6.37 6.35 0.03
CA GLU A 86 -7.19 7.46 0.53
C GLU A 86 -6.55 8.84 0.35
N PRO A 87 -5.22 9.05 0.48
CA PRO A 87 -4.61 10.34 0.21
C PRO A 87 -4.88 10.85 -1.22
N LEU A 88 -4.83 9.96 -2.21
CA LEU A 88 -5.15 10.29 -3.59
C LEU A 88 -6.60 10.76 -3.71
N GLN A 89 -7.54 9.99 -3.15
CA GLN A 89 -8.96 10.36 -3.20
C GLN A 89 -9.25 11.69 -2.50
N ILE A 90 -8.61 11.94 -1.35
CA ILE A 90 -8.73 13.21 -0.63
C ILE A 90 -8.18 14.36 -1.46
N GLN A 91 -7.00 14.20 -2.06
CA GLN A 91 -6.39 15.23 -2.92
C GLN A 91 -7.29 15.53 -4.14
N GLN A 92 -7.79 14.51 -4.83
CA GLN A 92 -8.70 14.72 -5.98
C GLN A 92 -9.98 15.45 -5.59
N ARG A 93 -10.53 15.19 -4.40
CA ARG A 93 -11.68 15.94 -3.86
C ARG A 93 -11.31 17.39 -3.53
N ALA A 94 -10.13 17.62 -2.97
CA ALA A 94 -9.62 18.95 -2.69
C ALA A 94 -9.44 19.77 -3.99
N ASP A 95 -8.87 19.15 -5.02
CA ASP A 95 -8.68 19.75 -6.35
C ASP A 95 -10.03 20.11 -7.01
N ALA A 96 -11.04 19.26 -6.80
CA ALA A 96 -12.42 19.51 -7.23
C ALA A 96 -13.18 20.53 -6.35
N GLY A 97 -12.57 21.06 -5.30
CA GLY A 97 -13.19 22.01 -4.36
C GLY A 97 -14.16 21.39 -3.35
N ASN A 98 -14.22 20.05 -3.27
CA ASN A 98 -15.16 19.28 -2.47
C ASN A 98 -14.59 18.78 -1.14
N CYS A 99 -13.62 19.51 -0.57
CA CYS A 99 -12.90 19.09 0.64
C CYS A 99 -12.71 20.25 1.64
N ASN A 100 -13.79 20.96 1.96
CA ASN A 100 -13.81 22.04 2.97
C ASN A 100 -12.67 23.08 2.85
N GLY A 101 -12.33 23.44 1.61
CA GLY A 101 -11.29 24.41 1.29
C GLY A 101 -9.84 23.93 1.48
N ILE A 102 -9.61 22.65 1.81
CA ILE A 102 -8.29 22.01 1.78
C ILE A 102 -7.73 22.13 0.35
N LYS A 103 -6.44 22.42 0.20
CA LYS A 103 -5.78 22.50 -1.11
C LYS A 103 -4.80 21.37 -1.34
N THR A 104 -4.08 20.97 -0.29
CA THR A 104 -3.17 19.83 -0.38
C THR A 104 -3.23 18.97 0.87
N VAL A 105 -2.86 17.71 0.69
CA VAL A 105 -2.61 16.79 1.81
C VAL A 105 -1.15 16.37 1.87
N LYS A 106 -0.71 16.04 3.08
CA LYS A 106 0.59 15.44 3.38
C LYS A 106 0.35 14.11 4.08
N VAL A 107 1.24 13.15 3.85
CA VAL A 107 1.21 11.84 4.51
C VAL A 107 2.45 11.68 5.37
N PHE A 108 2.26 11.25 6.62
CA PHE A 108 3.32 10.67 7.44
C PHE A 108 3.25 9.16 7.29
N ALA A 109 4.06 8.59 6.40
CA ALA A 109 4.06 7.15 6.18
C ALA A 109 4.76 6.46 7.36
N VAL A 110 4.22 5.32 7.81
CA VAL A 110 4.87 4.54 8.87
C VAL A 110 6.23 4.04 8.41
N SER A 111 6.35 3.66 7.14
CA SER A 111 7.60 3.21 6.52
C SER A 111 8.74 4.24 6.55
N ASP A 112 8.45 5.53 6.74
CA ASP A 112 9.49 6.57 6.85
C ASP A 112 10.11 6.60 8.26
N SER A 113 9.44 6.01 9.24
CA SER A 113 9.86 5.98 10.65
C SER A 113 10.25 4.58 11.12
N VAL A 114 9.55 3.55 10.65
CA VAL A 114 9.68 2.17 11.11
C VAL A 114 9.49 1.21 9.94
N ASP A 115 10.47 0.36 9.71
CA ASP A 115 10.40 -0.72 8.72
C ASP A 115 9.74 -1.97 9.35
N MET A 116 8.43 -2.11 9.15
CA MET A 116 7.64 -3.22 9.69
C MET A 116 7.25 -4.20 8.59
N VAL A 117 7.19 -5.48 8.96
CA VAL A 117 6.68 -6.56 8.12
C VAL A 117 5.28 -6.22 7.66
N SER A 118 5.06 -6.33 6.35
CA SER A 118 3.82 -5.94 5.69
C SER A 118 3.04 -7.16 5.20
N ASN A 119 2.08 -6.94 4.30
CA ASN A 119 1.26 -8.01 3.74
C ASN A 119 2.10 -9.00 2.92
N GLY A 120 1.81 -10.28 3.12
CA GLY A 120 2.47 -11.37 2.40
C GLY A 120 1.66 -12.66 2.43
N ILE A 121 2.19 -13.69 1.77
CA ILE A 121 1.66 -15.05 1.81
C ILE A 121 2.18 -15.76 3.05
N MET A 122 1.24 -16.26 3.84
CA MET A 122 1.49 -17.17 4.94
C MET A 122 0.79 -18.51 4.71
N THR A 123 1.38 -19.56 5.27
CA THR A 123 0.79 -20.90 5.36
C THR A 123 1.21 -21.51 6.70
N ASN A 124 0.63 -22.66 7.06
CA ASN A 124 0.99 -23.36 8.29
C ASN A 124 2.22 -24.29 8.09
N GLU A 125 2.90 -24.60 9.20
CA GLU A 125 4.08 -25.47 9.22
C GLU A 125 3.80 -26.89 8.68
N GLN A 126 2.58 -27.41 8.90
CA GLN A 126 2.19 -28.73 8.40
C GLN A 126 2.19 -28.77 6.87
N THR A 127 1.67 -27.73 6.20
CA THR A 127 1.67 -27.61 4.74
C THR A 127 3.11 -27.52 4.21
N ILE A 128 3.97 -26.77 4.89
CA ILE A 128 5.40 -26.65 4.51
C ILE A 128 6.08 -28.02 4.58
N LYS A 129 5.84 -28.78 5.65
CA LYS A 129 6.44 -30.09 5.88
C LYS A 129 5.90 -31.17 4.93
N ASP A 130 4.59 -31.25 4.81
CA ASP A 130 3.92 -32.36 4.11
C ASP A 130 3.79 -32.12 2.61
N ASN A 131 3.71 -30.85 2.18
CA ASN A 131 3.53 -30.50 0.78
C ASN A 131 4.37 -29.27 0.38
N PRO A 132 5.71 -29.35 0.50
CA PRO A 132 6.60 -28.24 0.13
C PRO A 132 6.50 -27.86 -1.36
N GLN A 133 6.16 -28.82 -2.23
CA GLN A 133 5.98 -28.56 -3.65
C GLN A 133 4.76 -27.65 -3.91
N LEU A 134 3.64 -27.86 -3.21
CA LEU A 134 2.49 -26.95 -3.28
C LEU A 134 2.87 -25.53 -2.86
N VAL A 135 3.62 -25.36 -1.76
CA VAL A 135 4.07 -24.04 -1.30
C VAL A 135 4.91 -23.37 -2.38
N LYS A 136 5.89 -24.11 -2.96
CA LYS A 136 6.74 -23.61 -4.03
C LYS A 136 5.96 -23.19 -5.27
N ASP A 137 4.98 -24.00 -5.70
CA ASP A 137 4.20 -23.72 -6.91
C ASP A 137 3.27 -22.53 -6.72
N VAL A 138 2.65 -22.39 -5.53
CA VAL A 138 1.84 -21.21 -5.19
C VAL A 138 2.70 -19.95 -5.15
N VAL A 139 3.86 -20.00 -4.48
CA VAL A 139 4.78 -18.86 -4.41
C VAL A 139 5.27 -18.46 -5.80
N LYS A 140 5.68 -19.42 -6.63
CA LYS A 140 6.10 -19.18 -8.01
C LYS A 140 5.00 -18.57 -8.88
N ALA A 141 3.78 -19.09 -8.78
CA ALA A 141 2.65 -18.55 -9.53
C ALA A 141 2.28 -17.13 -9.08
N PHE A 142 2.34 -16.87 -7.77
CA PHE A 142 2.09 -15.54 -7.23
C PHE A 142 3.15 -14.52 -7.65
N ASP A 143 4.44 -14.87 -7.55
CA ASP A 143 5.54 -14.02 -8.04
C ASP A 143 5.37 -13.67 -9.52
N ALA A 144 5.06 -14.66 -10.36
CA ALA A 144 4.81 -14.42 -11.78
C ALA A 144 3.62 -13.47 -12.02
N GLY A 145 2.53 -13.62 -11.26
CA GLY A 145 1.37 -12.73 -11.31
C GLY A 145 1.72 -11.31 -10.86
N LEU A 146 2.45 -11.18 -9.75
CA LEU A 146 2.88 -9.88 -9.23
C LEU A 146 3.80 -9.15 -10.20
N ARG A 147 4.79 -9.84 -10.78
CA ARG A 147 5.66 -9.29 -11.83
C ARG A 147 4.87 -8.84 -13.05
N ALA A 148 3.91 -9.65 -13.49
CA ALA A 148 3.03 -9.27 -14.60
C ALA A 148 2.22 -8.01 -14.28
N SER A 149 1.73 -7.85 -13.04
CA SER A 149 1.03 -6.64 -12.61
C SER A 149 1.93 -5.41 -12.55
N ILE A 150 3.14 -5.55 -12.00
CA ILE A 150 4.14 -4.47 -11.91
C ILE A 150 4.58 -4.01 -13.29
N ASN A 151 4.79 -4.95 -14.21
CA ASN A 151 5.34 -4.69 -15.55
C ASN A 151 4.28 -4.22 -16.55
N ASN A 152 3.03 -4.65 -16.39
CA ASN A 152 1.92 -4.26 -17.27
C ASN A 152 0.62 -3.97 -16.45
N PRO A 153 0.55 -2.81 -15.77
CA PRO A 153 -0.60 -2.45 -14.95
C PRO A 153 -1.91 -2.33 -15.75
N ALA A 154 -1.83 -1.96 -17.03
CA ALA A 154 -3.01 -1.89 -17.90
C ALA A 154 -3.62 -3.29 -18.11
N ALA A 155 -2.80 -4.30 -18.41
CA ALA A 155 -3.26 -5.68 -18.50
C ALA A 155 -3.80 -6.20 -17.16
N ALA A 156 -3.15 -5.85 -16.05
CA ALA A 156 -3.58 -6.26 -14.72
C ALA A 156 -4.95 -5.66 -14.33
N TYR A 157 -5.17 -4.38 -14.61
CA TYR A 157 -6.46 -3.73 -14.39
C TYR A 157 -7.57 -4.42 -15.19
N LEU A 158 -7.33 -4.66 -16.49
CA LEU A 158 -8.29 -5.34 -17.37
C LEU A 158 -8.60 -6.77 -16.92
N ALA A 159 -7.59 -7.52 -16.46
CA ALA A 159 -7.78 -8.88 -15.94
C ALA A 159 -8.61 -8.88 -14.64
N SER A 160 -8.46 -7.84 -13.81
CA SER A 160 -9.14 -7.71 -12.53
C SER A 160 -10.64 -7.44 -12.67
N LEU A 161 -11.10 -6.88 -13.79
CA LEU A 161 -12.53 -6.62 -14.05
C LEU A 161 -13.42 -7.86 -13.92
N LYS A 162 -12.86 -9.06 -14.13
CA LYS A 162 -13.61 -10.31 -13.99
C LYS A 162 -13.84 -10.72 -12.52
N TYR A 163 -12.99 -10.25 -11.61
CA TYR A 163 -12.92 -10.75 -10.23
C TYR A 163 -13.28 -9.68 -9.19
N VAL A 164 -13.33 -8.40 -9.58
CA VAL A 164 -13.63 -7.27 -8.69
C VAL A 164 -14.95 -6.64 -9.15
N ASP A 165 -16.05 -7.05 -8.53
CA ASP A 165 -17.42 -6.70 -8.94
C ASP A 165 -17.68 -5.18 -9.04
N ASN A 166 -17.03 -4.39 -8.17
CA ASN A 166 -17.21 -2.94 -8.10
C ASN A 166 -16.08 -2.16 -8.79
N LEU A 167 -15.19 -2.81 -9.54
CA LEU A 167 -14.15 -2.14 -10.30
C LEU A 167 -14.76 -1.45 -11.52
N THR A 168 -14.84 -0.13 -11.48
CA THR A 168 -15.46 0.66 -12.55
C THR A 168 -14.52 0.80 -13.73
N ILE A 169 -15.11 0.81 -14.94
CA ILE A 169 -14.39 1.13 -16.17
C ILE A 169 -15.37 1.68 -17.20
N THR A 170 -14.99 2.73 -17.91
CA THR A 170 -15.74 3.22 -19.08
C THR A 170 -15.28 2.47 -20.33
N ASP A 171 -16.13 2.42 -21.37
CA ASP A 171 -15.75 1.76 -22.64
C ASP A 171 -14.49 2.41 -23.24
N ASP A 172 -14.39 3.74 -23.19
CA ASP A 172 -13.24 4.47 -23.71
C ASP A 172 -11.95 4.19 -22.92
N LEU A 173 -12.02 4.14 -21.58
CA LEU A 173 -10.86 3.78 -20.75
C LEU A 173 -10.45 2.33 -21.01
N LYS A 174 -11.41 1.42 -21.18
CA LYS A 174 -11.14 0.02 -21.51
C LYS A 174 -10.35 -0.13 -22.80
N VAL A 175 -10.76 0.56 -23.86
CA VAL A 175 -10.03 0.57 -25.14
C VAL A 175 -8.62 1.14 -24.95
N ALA A 176 -8.50 2.27 -24.25
CA ALA A 176 -7.19 2.87 -23.99
C ALA A 176 -6.25 1.94 -23.20
N LEU A 177 -6.76 1.22 -22.19
CA LEU A 177 -5.97 0.26 -21.44
C LEU A 177 -5.63 -1.00 -22.25
N GLN A 178 -6.48 -1.43 -23.19
CA GLN A 178 -6.17 -2.55 -24.09
C GLN A 178 -5.02 -2.20 -25.03
N ASP A 179 -5.06 -1.00 -25.60
CA ASP A 179 -3.98 -0.49 -26.45
C ASP A 179 -2.68 -0.32 -25.66
N ALA A 180 -2.77 0.25 -24.45
CA ALA A 180 -1.63 0.41 -23.56
C ALA A 180 -1.02 -0.93 -23.15
N ALA A 181 -1.85 -1.93 -22.83
CA ALA A 181 -1.39 -3.27 -22.48
C ALA A 181 -0.62 -3.93 -23.63
N ALA A 182 -1.17 -3.87 -24.85
CA ALA A 182 -0.51 -4.44 -26.03
C ALA A 182 0.79 -3.70 -26.41
N ALA A 183 0.84 -2.38 -26.20
CA ALA A 183 2.05 -1.60 -26.39
C ALA A 183 3.12 -1.97 -25.35
N GLN A 184 2.71 -2.14 -24.10
CA GLN A 184 3.60 -2.52 -23.01
C GLN A 184 4.19 -3.93 -23.22
N ASP A 185 3.41 -4.90 -23.72
CA ASP A 185 3.93 -6.24 -24.03
C ASP A 185 5.04 -6.19 -25.09
N LYS A 186 4.90 -5.33 -26.12
CA LYS A 186 5.94 -5.11 -27.13
C LYS A 186 7.17 -4.45 -26.55
N PHE A 187 7.00 -3.50 -25.63
CA PHE A 187 8.10 -2.86 -24.92
C PHE A 187 8.83 -3.86 -24.03
N LEU A 188 8.12 -4.66 -23.24
CA LEU A 188 8.73 -5.68 -22.37
C LEU A 188 9.52 -6.73 -23.16
N ALA A 189 9.11 -7.03 -24.40
CA ALA A 189 9.86 -7.94 -25.28
C ALA A 189 11.26 -7.42 -25.68
N THR A 190 11.57 -6.13 -25.45
CA THR A 190 12.93 -5.59 -25.63
C THR A 190 13.83 -5.80 -24.42
N ASN A 191 13.33 -6.46 -23.37
CA ASN A 191 13.98 -6.64 -22.07
C ASN A 191 14.43 -5.31 -21.43
N PRO A 192 13.51 -4.34 -21.25
CA PRO A 192 13.83 -3.10 -20.56
C PRO A 192 14.20 -3.37 -19.11
N ASP A 193 15.07 -2.53 -18.55
CA ASP A 193 15.36 -2.57 -17.13
C ASP A 193 14.19 -2.03 -16.28
N ARG A 194 14.29 -2.24 -14.98
CA ARG A 194 13.28 -1.85 -13.99
C ARG A 194 13.01 -0.34 -13.98
N ALA A 195 14.04 0.48 -14.21
CA ALA A 195 13.91 1.93 -14.24
C ALA A 195 13.09 2.37 -15.47
N ALA A 196 13.38 1.80 -16.64
CA ALA A 196 12.64 2.05 -17.86
C ALA A 196 11.17 1.58 -17.76
N ILE A 197 10.90 0.47 -17.05
CA ILE A 197 9.53 0.03 -16.74
C ILE A 197 8.83 1.05 -15.84
N THR A 198 9.50 1.53 -14.80
CA THR A 198 8.95 2.58 -13.91
C THR A 198 8.61 3.85 -14.70
N ASP A 199 9.51 4.31 -15.55
CA ASP A 199 9.29 5.49 -16.42
C ASP A 199 8.12 5.26 -17.39
N SER A 200 7.96 4.04 -17.91
CA SER A 200 6.83 3.70 -18.79
C SER A 200 5.48 3.82 -18.10
N ARG A 201 5.39 3.47 -16.80
CA ARG A 201 4.15 3.62 -15.99
C ARG A 201 3.80 5.10 -15.81
N ALA A 202 4.78 5.93 -15.50
CA ALA A 202 4.59 7.38 -15.36
C ALA A 202 4.15 8.03 -16.68
N ALA A 203 4.76 7.62 -17.80
CA ALA A 203 4.37 8.09 -19.13
C ALA A 203 2.95 7.66 -19.53
N LEU A 204 2.56 6.42 -19.19
CA LEU A 204 1.21 5.92 -19.40
C LEU A 204 0.19 6.76 -18.62
N LEU A 205 0.41 6.97 -17.31
CA LEU A 205 -0.50 7.79 -16.50
C LEU A 205 -0.65 9.19 -17.08
N LYS A 206 0.45 9.87 -17.43
CA LYS A 206 0.41 11.19 -18.08
C LYS A 206 -0.43 11.19 -19.36
N THR A 207 -0.32 10.14 -20.17
CA THR A 207 -1.08 9.99 -21.42
C THR A 207 -2.57 9.80 -21.14
N LEU A 208 -2.91 9.01 -20.13
CA LEU A 208 -4.30 8.79 -19.72
C LEU A 208 -4.91 10.05 -19.10
N SER A 209 -4.21 10.75 -18.21
CA SER A 209 -4.67 11.97 -17.56
C SER A 209 -4.89 13.14 -18.53
N ALA A 210 -4.29 13.08 -19.73
CA ALA A 210 -4.58 14.03 -20.80
C ALA A 210 -5.93 13.79 -21.50
N LYS A 211 -6.54 12.61 -21.30
CA LYS A 211 -7.77 12.17 -21.99
C LYS A 211 -8.94 11.92 -21.04
N PHE A 212 -8.67 11.51 -19.82
CA PHE A 212 -9.67 11.11 -18.84
C PHE A 212 -9.57 11.98 -17.59
N ASP A 213 -10.71 12.20 -16.94
CA ASP A 213 -10.75 12.89 -15.65
C ASP A 213 -10.20 12.01 -14.51
N ALA A 214 -9.87 12.66 -13.40
CA ALA A 214 -9.31 12.00 -12.22
C ALA A 214 -10.25 10.92 -11.65
N ALA A 215 -11.57 11.15 -11.70
CA ALA A 215 -12.57 10.21 -11.21
C ALA A 215 -12.60 8.91 -12.05
N THR A 216 -12.42 9.01 -13.37
CA THR A 216 -12.32 7.87 -14.28
C THR A 216 -11.04 7.07 -14.06
N LEU A 217 -9.94 7.75 -13.68
CA LEU A 217 -8.63 7.12 -13.49
C LEU A 217 -8.34 6.67 -12.06
N VAL A 218 -9.16 7.06 -11.07
CA VAL A 218 -8.84 6.89 -9.65
C VAL A 218 -8.40 5.46 -9.30
N GLN A 219 -9.11 4.44 -9.76
CA GLN A 219 -8.77 3.04 -9.44
C GLN A 219 -7.49 2.58 -10.15
N PHE A 220 -7.21 3.10 -11.34
CA PHE A 220 -5.96 2.81 -12.06
C PHE A 220 -4.77 3.50 -11.40
N GLU A 221 -4.94 4.76 -10.96
CA GLU A 221 -3.93 5.48 -10.18
C GLU A 221 -3.67 4.82 -8.83
N VAL A 222 -4.70 4.31 -8.14
CA VAL A 222 -4.52 3.49 -6.94
C VAL A 222 -3.68 2.25 -7.23
N LEU A 223 -3.93 1.55 -8.35
CA LEU A 223 -3.09 0.41 -8.76
C LEU A 223 -1.61 0.82 -8.94
N LEU A 224 -1.35 1.95 -9.62
CA LEU A 224 0.01 2.45 -9.80
C LEU A 224 0.69 2.80 -8.47
N ASN A 225 0.00 3.52 -7.59
CA ASN A 225 0.51 3.83 -6.25
C ASN A 225 0.74 2.55 -5.42
N THR A 226 -0.06 1.52 -5.63
CA THR A 226 0.10 0.24 -4.94
C THR A 226 1.32 -0.51 -5.45
N ILE A 227 1.60 -0.46 -6.76
CA ILE A 227 2.80 -1.03 -7.37
C ILE A 227 4.07 -0.43 -6.75
N ASP A 228 4.10 0.87 -6.44
CA ASP A 228 5.24 1.49 -5.76
C ASP A 228 5.51 0.93 -4.35
N LEU A 229 4.53 0.25 -3.75
CA LEU A 229 4.67 -0.48 -2.48
C LEU A 229 5.03 -1.96 -2.67
N TRP A 230 4.90 -2.50 -3.88
CA TRP A 230 5.20 -3.89 -4.21
C TRP A 230 6.55 -4.07 -4.91
N ASP A 231 6.95 -3.09 -5.71
CA ASP A 231 8.07 -3.19 -6.62
C ASP A 231 9.40 -3.20 -5.86
N ALA A 232 10.18 -4.26 -6.03
CA ALA A 232 11.53 -4.43 -5.48
C ALA A 232 12.41 -5.23 -6.45
N ASP A 233 13.72 -5.16 -6.24
CA ASP A 233 14.69 -5.97 -7.00
C ASP A 233 14.48 -7.47 -6.74
N HIS A 234 14.19 -7.85 -5.50
CA HIS A 234 13.87 -9.22 -5.10
C HIS A 234 12.49 -9.28 -4.44
N LEU A 235 11.46 -9.53 -5.25
CA LEU A 235 10.09 -9.66 -4.77
C LEU A 235 9.93 -10.86 -3.83
N GLY A 236 9.13 -10.68 -2.77
CA GLY A 236 8.79 -11.75 -1.84
C GLY A 236 9.82 -11.99 -0.73
N LEU A 237 10.98 -11.35 -0.80
CA LEU A 237 12.05 -11.53 0.18
C LEU A 237 11.62 -11.00 1.56
N ALA A 238 11.65 -11.87 2.57
CA ALA A 238 11.52 -11.45 3.95
C ALA A 238 12.89 -11.08 4.54
N ASP A 239 12.97 -9.94 5.22
CA ASP A 239 14.17 -9.44 5.90
C ASP A 239 14.05 -9.62 7.42
N LYS A 240 15.00 -10.33 8.03
CA LYS A 240 15.05 -10.50 9.48
C LYS A 240 15.00 -9.16 10.23
N THR A 241 15.59 -8.10 9.68
CA THR A 241 15.62 -6.77 10.29
C THR A 241 14.20 -6.22 10.48
N SER A 242 13.34 -6.29 9.46
CA SER A 242 11.96 -5.82 9.56
C SER A 242 11.15 -6.68 10.54
N TRP A 243 11.43 -7.98 10.63
CA TRP A 243 10.81 -8.88 11.62
C TRP A 243 11.22 -8.56 13.06
N ASP A 244 12.50 -8.28 13.31
CA ASP A 244 12.99 -7.85 14.62
C ASP A 244 12.34 -6.51 15.05
N VAL A 245 12.25 -5.55 14.13
CA VAL A 245 11.58 -4.26 14.35
C VAL A 245 10.10 -4.47 14.65
N THR A 246 9.41 -5.31 13.88
CA THR A 246 7.99 -5.62 14.08
C THR A 246 7.75 -6.27 15.45
N GLN A 247 8.56 -7.24 15.83
CA GLN A 247 8.48 -7.85 17.16
C GLN A 247 8.71 -6.82 18.26
N LYS A 248 9.69 -5.92 18.10
CA LYS A 248 9.97 -4.86 19.07
C LYS A 248 8.74 -3.96 19.24
N VAL A 249 8.16 -3.47 18.13
CA VAL A 249 6.94 -2.65 18.14
C VAL A 249 5.82 -3.38 18.88
N LEU A 250 5.53 -4.64 18.53
CA LEU A 250 4.47 -5.41 19.16
C LEU A 250 4.72 -5.69 20.65
N THR A 251 5.99 -5.80 21.06
CA THR A 251 6.39 -5.98 22.46
C THR A 251 6.24 -4.69 23.25
N ASP A 252 6.69 -3.55 22.70
CA ASP A 252 6.52 -2.23 23.30
C ASP A 252 5.02 -1.90 23.49
N MET A 253 4.19 -2.31 22.52
CA MET A 253 2.73 -2.22 22.57
C MET A 253 2.07 -3.23 23.54
N LYS A 254 2.83 -4.18 24.09
CA LYS A 254 2.35 -5.29 24.94
C LYS A 254 1.35 -6.24 24.26
N PHE A 255 1.32 -6.25 22.93
CA PHE A 255 0.54 -7.21 22.15
C PHE A 255 1.23 -8.57 22.09
N VAL A 256 2.56 -8.56 22.10
CA VAL A 256 3.40 -9.74 22.30
C VAL A 256 4.08 -9.60 23.65
N THR A 257 3.82 -10.54 24.56
CA THR A 257 4.41 -10.51 25.92
C THR A 257 5.65 -11.37 26.04
N THR A 258 5.85 -12.31 25.11
CA THR A 258 7.00 -13.20 25.06
C THR A 258 7.60 -13.11 23.66
N PRO A 259 8.79 -12.50 23.50
CA PRO A 259 9.50 -12.48 22.23
C PRO A 259 9.71 -13.90 21.69
N ILE A 260 9.59 -14.05 20.38
CA ILE A 260 9.86 -15.29 19.66
C ILE A 260 11.20 -15.22 18.94
N ASP A 261 11.63 -16.38 18.48
CA ASP A 261 12.70 -16.52 17.49
C ASP A 261 12.15 -16.11 16.12
N VAL A 262 12.45 -14.89 15.68
CA VAL A 262 11.88 -14.31 14.45
C VAL A 262 12.30 -15.07 13.19
N GLU A 263 13.42 -15.78 13.21
CA GLU A 263 13.87 -16.60 12.07
C GLU A 263 12.96 -17.80 11.82
N LYS A 264 12.13 -18.16 12.81
CA LYS A 264 11.08 -19.19 12.64
C LYS A 264 9.76 -18.61 12.14
N ALA A 265 9.62 -17.28 12.11
CA ALA A 265 8.38 -16.62 11.68
C ALA A 265 8.28 -16.50 10.15
N PHE A 266 9.39 -16.67 9.43
CA PHE A 266 9.44 -16.64 7.96
C PHE A 266 10.43 -17.67 7.40
N THR A 267 10.36 -17.89 6.09
CA THR A 267 11.37 -18.62 5.31
C THR A 267 11.37 -18.07 3.90
N ASN A 268 12.57 -17.98 3.32
CA ASN A 268 12.83 -17.57 1.95
C ASN A 268 13.14 -18.78 1.03
N ASP A 269 13.04 -20.01 1.54
CA ASP A 269 13.42 -21.25 0.82
C ASP A 269 12.53 -21.53 -0.41
N PHE A 270 11.35 -20.93 -0.45
CA PHE A 270 10.35 -21.11 -1.50
C PHE A 270 10.37 -20.01 -2.56
N LEU A 271 11.20 -18.98 -2.40
CA LEU A 271 11.27 -17.88 -3.35
C LEU A 271 11.78 -18.38 -4.71
N PRO A 272 11.26 -17.82 -5.82
CA PRO A 272 11.86 -18.05 -7.13
C PRO A 272 13.31 -17.56 -7.15
N PRO A 273 14.17 -18.13 -7.99
CA PRO A 273 15.52 -17.59 -8.17
C PRO A 273 15.43 -16.15 -8.69
N GLU A 274 16.39 -15.31 -8.31
CA GLU A 274 16.48 -13.93 -8.80
C GLU A 274 16.43 -13.92 -10.33
N SER A 275 15.51 -13.15 -10.88
CA SER A 275 15.45 -12.89 -12.31
C SER A 275 16.68 -12.07 -12.69
N LYS A 276 17.58 -12.66 -13.48
CA LYS A 276 18.71 -11.96 -14.12
C LYS A 276 18.24 -10.95 -15.15
#